data_AF-X0WUI7-F1
#
_entry.id   AF-X0WUI7-F1
#
_cell.length_a   1.000
_cell.length_b   1.000
_cell.length_c   1.000
_cell.angle_alpha   90.00
_cell.angle_beta   90.00
_cell.angle_gamma   90.00
#
_symmetry.space_group_name_H-M   'P 1'
#
loop_
_entity.id
_entity.type
_entity.pdbx_description
1 polymer ?
#
loop_
_entity_poly.entity_id
_entity_poly.type
_entity_poly.pdbx_seq_one_letter_code
_entity_poly.pdbx_strand_id
1 'polypeptide(L)'
;MKRFHLVIIVTCLSIICTLFSGVVFALDQDEVRVSVAWSSETHYQGSIPTFSVFLISNSSEELTLYYVGLHSDWMDSDRFIGYDLSADPVIIPAYGNQLLPPV
;
A
#
# COMPACT_ATOMS: atom_id res chain seq x y z
N MET A 1 -35.20 31.33 19.05
CA MET A 1 -35.04 29.92 19.51
C MET A 1 -34.74 28.93 18.38
N LYS A 2 -35.41 28.94 17.22
CA LYS A 2 -35.15 27.98 16.12
C LYS A 2 -33.71 27.98 15.55
N ARG A 3 -33.09 29.16 15.41
CA ARG A 3 -31.70 29.29 14.92
C ARG A 3 -30.66 28.74 15.92
N PHE A 4 -30.94 28.82 17.22
CA PHE A 4 -30.03 28.35 18.26
C PHE A 4 -29.98 26.82 18.30
N HIS A 5 -31.14 26.16 18.17
CA HIS A 5 -31.21 24.71 18.03
C HIS A 5 -30.50 24.19 16.77
N LEU A 6 -30.64 24.91 15.65
CA LEU A 6 -29.99 24.52 14.40
C LEU A 6 -28.45 24.61 14.50
N VAL A 7 -27.92 25.65 15.15
CA VAL A 7 -26.47 25.78 15.39
C VAL A 7 -25.97 24.63 16.26
N ILE A 8 -26.67 24.29 17.36
CA ILE A 8 -26.27 23.17 18.24
C ILE A 8 -26.23 21.84 17.48
N ILE A 9 -27.24 21.57 16.66
CA ILE A 9 -27.31 20.32 15.87
C ILE A 9 -26.14 20.24 14.89
N VAL A 10 -25.85 21.34 14.18
CA VAL A 10 -24.73 21.39 13.22
C VAL A 10 -23.39 21.20 13.94
N THR A 11 -23.19 21.82 15.10
CA THR A 11 -21.96 21.66 15.89
C THR A 11 -21.79 20.23 16.42
N CYS A 12 -22.87 19.59 16.88
CA CYS A 12 -22.82 18.19 17.30
C CYS A 12 -22.51 17.27 16.11
N LEU A 13 -23.12 17.50 14.95
CA LEU A 13 -22.90 16.68 13.76
C LEU A 13 -21.46 16.82 13.25
N SER A 14 -20.90 18.03 13.25
CA SER A 14 -19.52 18.25 12.84
C SER A 14 -18.50 17.62 13.80
N ILE A 15 -18.73 17.69 15.11
CA ILE A 15 -17.89 17.00 16.12
C ILE A 15 -17.90 15.48 15.90
N ILE A 16 -19.08 14.90 15.67
CA ILE A 16 -19.23 13.47 15.38
C ILE A 16 -18.47 13.13 14.09
N CYS A 17 -18.71 13.86 13.00
CA CYS A 17 -18.01 13.61 11.74
C CYS A 17 -16.48 13.68 11.90
N THR A 18 -15.94 14.64 12.66
CA THR A 18 -14.48 14.73 12.91
C THR A 18 -13.93 13.62 13.80
N LEU A 19 -14.72 13.10 14.75
CA LEU A 19 -14.29 12.00 15.63
C LEU A 19 -14.33 10.64 14.93
N PHE A 20 -15.23 10.47 13.96
CA PHE A 20 -15.36 9.23 13.19
C PHE A 20 -14.64 9.26 11.83
N SER A 21 -14.19 10.43 11.36
CA SER A 21 -13.30 10.55 10.21
C SER A 21 -11.83 10.43 10.65
N GLY A 22 -11.44 9.23 11.11
CA GLY A 22 -10.04 8.89 11.26
C GLY A 22 -9.42 8.61 9.89
N VAL A 23 -8.21 9.12 9.63
CA VAL A 23 -7.40 8.60 8.53
C VAL A 23 -7.00 7.19 8.96
N VAL A 24 -7.70 6.18 8.43
CA VAL A 24 -7.34 4.78 8.66
C VAL A 24 -6.15 4.50 7.77
N PHE A 25 -4.97 4.44 8.37
CA PHE A 25 -3.82 3.85 7.69
C PHE A 25 -4.03 2.35 7.69
N ALA A 26 -3.91 1.72 6.52
CA ALA A 26 -4.06 0.27 6.39
C ALA A 26 -2.92 -0.50 7.08
N LEU A 27 -1.81 0.18 7.38
CA LEU A 27 -0.63 -0.37 8.03
C LEU A 27 -0.01 0.68 8.95
N ASP A 28 0.40 0.25 10.13
CA ASP A 28 1.23 1.04 11.04
C ASP A 28 2.69 1.10 10.54
N GLN A 29 3.44 2.08 11.06
CA GLN A 29 4.86 2.20 10.78
C GLN A 29 5.60 0.90 11.18
N ASP A 30 6.47 0.41 10.29
CA ASP A 30 7.26 -0.83 10.44
C ASP A 30 6.48 -2.17 10.35
N GLU A 31 5.18 -2.16 10.07
CA GLU A 31 4.41 -3.41 9.89
C GLU A 31 4.76 -4.16 8.61
N VAL A 32 5.27 -3.48 7.59
CA VAL A 32 5.75 -4.12 6.35
C VAL A 32 7.11 -3.55 5.97
N ARG A 33 8.03 -4.46 5.63
CA ARG A 33 9.31 -4.11 5.02
C ARG A 33 9.36 -4.69 3.62
N VAL A 34 9.77 -3.86 2.66
CA VAL A 34 9.94 -4.25 1.27
C VAL A 34 11.40 -4.08 0.88
N SER A 35 11.95 -5.10 0.23
CA SER A 35 13.28 -5.09 -0.36
C SER A 35 13.20 -5.46 -1.83
N VAL A 36 14.04 -4.84 -2.66
CA VAL A 36 14.07 -5.06 -4.10
C VAL A 36 15.47 -5.52 -4.49
N ALA A 37 15.55 -6.58 -5.29
CA ALA A 37 16.80 -7.09 -5.81
C ALA A 37 16.75 -7.09 -7.35
N TRP A 38 17.76 -6.49 -7.97
CA TRP A 38 17.90 -6.46 -9.43
C TRP A 38 18.67 -7.68 -9.93
N SER A 39 18.36 -8.14 -11.14
CA SER A 39 19.09 -9.25 -11.78
C SER A 39 20.52 -8.90 -12.18
N SER A 40 20.87 -7.61 -12.26
CA SER A 40 22.24 -7.14 -12.49
C SER A 40 22.50 -5.80 -11.81
N GLU A 41 23.72 -5.58 -11.33
CA GLU A 41 24.11 -4.30 -10.71
C GLU A 41 24.31 -3.16 -11.74
N THR A 42 24.66 -3.51 -12.98
CA THR A 42 24.95 -2.54 -14.05
C THR A 42 24.02 -2.78 -15.22
N HIS A 43 23.17 -1.80 -15.51
CA HIS A 43 22.24 -1.85 -16.64
C HIS A 43 22.82 -1.09 -17.83
N TYR A 44 22.99 -1.77 -18.96
CA TYR A 44 23.39 -1.15 -20.22
C TYR A 44 22.16 -0.66 -20.99
N GLN A 45 22.35 0.35 -21.83
CA GLN A 45 21.29 0.81 -22.72
C GLN A 45 20.82 -0.34 -23.62
N GLY A 46 19.51 -0.59 -23.64
CA GLY A 46 18.90 -1.71 -24.36
C GLY A 46 18.85 -3.04 -23.58
N SER A 47 19.39 -3.09 -22.36
CA SER A 47 19.15 -4.20 -21.45
C SER A 47 17.72 -4.16 -20.90
N ILE A 48 17.12 -5.34 -20.70
CA ILE A 48 15.84 -5.50 -20.03
C ILE A 48 16.15 -6.03 -18.63
N PRO A 49 16.34 -5.15 -17.64
CA PRO A 49 16.57 -5.59 -16.28
C PRO A 49 15.29 -6.20 -15.73
N THR A 50 15.46 -7.21 -14.89
CA THR A 50 14.37 -7.81 -14.11
C THR A 50 14.63 -7.55 -12.63
N PHE A 51 13.56 -7.48 -11.85
CA PHE A 51 13.67 -7.28 -10.42
C PHE A 51 12.77 -8.25 -9.67
N SER A 52 13.26 -8.70 -8.53
CA SER A 52 12.48 -9.47 -7.56
C SER A 52 12.11 -8.57 -6.38
N VAL A 53 10.94 -8.81 -5.82
CA VAL A 53 10.46 -8.10 -4.63
C VAL A 53 10.35 -9.08 -3.47
N PHE A 54 10.96 -8.74 -2.34
CA PHE A 54 10.85 -9.47 -1.10
C PHE A 54 10.08 -8.64 -0.08
N LEU A 55 8.98 -9.19 0.43
CA LEU A 55 8.16 -8.58 1.47
C LEU A 55 8.31 -9.34 2.78
N ILE A 56 8.43 -8.60 3.86
CA ILE A 56 8.40 -9.11 5.24
C ILE A 56 7.26 -8.40 5.96
N SER A 57 6.29 -9.17 6.46
CA SER A 57 5.28 -8.68 7.38
C SER A 57 5.83 -8.77 8.80
N ASN A 58 5.77 -7.66 9.54
CA ASN A 58 5.90 -7.63 11.00
C ASN A 58 4.53 -7.42 11.67
N SER A 59 3.45 -7.38 10.89
CA SER A 59 2.10 -7.25 11.44
C SER A 59 1.68 -8.56 12.12
N SER A 60 0.87 -8.44 13.17
CA SER A 60 0.15 -9.57 13.76
C SER A 60 -1.01 -10.07 12.91
N GLU A 61 -1.38 -9.32 11.87
CA GLU A 61 -2.46 -9.64 10.97
C GLU A 61 -1.95 -10.27 9.66
N GLU A 62 -2.83 -11.02 9.02
CA GLU A 62 -2.59 -11.54 7.68
C GLU A 62 -2.74 -10.42 6.64
N LEU A 63 -1.81 -10.35 5.70
CA LEU A 63 -1.83 -9.35 4.64
C LEU A 63 -2.21 -10.01 3.32
N THR A 64 -3.11 -9.37 2.57
CA THR A 64 -3.48 -9.80 1.21
C THR A 64 -2.92 -8.81 0.20
N LEU A 65 -2.08 -9.30 -0.71
CA LEU A 65 -1.42 -8.50 -1.72
C LEU A 65 -2.13 -8.64 -3.08
N TYR A 66 -2.67 -7.52 -3.57
CA TYR A 66 -3.37 -7.44 -4.85
C TYR A 66 -2.52 -6.87 -5.99
N TYR A 67 -1.60 -5.97 -5.66
CA TYR A 67 -0.76 -5.28 -6.64
C TYR A 67 0.63 -5.08 -6.07
N VAL A 68 1.64 -5.24 -6.91
CA VAL A 68 3.03 -5.05 -6.52
C VAL A 68 3.86 -4.73 -7.75
N GLY A 69 4.73 -3.73 -7.62
CA GLY A 69 5.63 -3.37 -8.70
C GLY A 69 6.44 -2.12 -8.40
N LEU A 70 7.18 -1.68 -9.40
CA LEU A 70 7.98 -0.47 -9.36
C LEU A 70 7.29 0.65 -10.11
N HIS A 71 7.13 1.77 -9.42
CA HIS A 71 6.79 3.05 -10.02
C HIS A 71 8.06 3.88 -10.10
N SER A 72 8.36 4.41 -11.28
CA SER A 72 9.50 5.32 -11.48
C SER A 72 8.99 6.74 -11.70
N ASP A 73 9.77 7.74 -11.27
CA ASP A 73 9.38 9.17 -11.30
C ASP A 73 8.96 9.71 -12.68
N TRP A 74 9.38 9.05 -13.76
CA TRP A 74 9.09 9.41 -15.15
C TRP A 74 7.86 8.68 -15.72
N MET A 75 7.21 7.83 -14.93
CA MET A 75 5.96 7.15 -15.28
C MET A 75 4.75 7.99 -14.86
N ASP A 76 3.63 7.79 -15.55
CA ASP A 76 2.34 8.34 -15.12
C ASP A 76 1.99 7.81 -13.71
N SER A 77 1.40 8.66 -12.86
CA SER A 77 1.18 8.42 -11.43
C SER A 77 0.35 7.17 -11.11
N ASP A 78 -0.44 6.69 -12.06
CA ASP A 78 -1.31 5.52 -11.96
C ASP A 78 -0.71 4.26 -12.58
N ARG A 79 0.57 4.31 -12.98
CA ARG A 79 1.24 3.20 -13.67
C ARG A 79 2.41 2.68 -12.86
N PHE A 80 2.55 1.36 -12.83
CA PHE A 80 3.73 0.68 -12.31
C PHE A 80 4.06 -0.50 -13.22
N ILE A 81 5.29 -0.99 -13.15
CA ILE A 81 5.71 -2.23 -13.79
C ILE A 81 5.71 -3.31 -12.72
N GLY A 82 4.95 -4.39 -12.90
CA GLY A 82 4.80 -5.40 -11.88
C GLY A 82 3.70 -6.41 -12.14
N TYR A 83 3.23 -7.06 -11.07
CA TYR A 83 2.16 -8.04 -11.12
C TYR A 83 0.82 -7.42 -10.73
N ASP A 84 -0.20 -7.72 -11.55
CA ASP A 84 -1.60 -7.64 -11.16
C ASP A 84 -2.01 -9.00 -10.60
N LEU A 85 -2.21 -9.04 -9.27
CA LEU A 85 -2.61 -10.23 -8.53
C LEU A 85 -4.11 -10.15 -8.15
N SER A 86 -4.89 -9.24 -8.75
CA SER A 86 -6.28 -9.02 -8.32
C SER A 86 -7.17 -10.24 -8.53
N ALA A 87 -6.82 -11.11 -9.48
CA ALA A 87 -7.54 -12.35 -9.77
C ALA A 87 -7.13 -13.52 -8.85
N ASP A 88 -5.90 -13.52 -8.35
CA ASP A 88 -5.35 -14.55 -7.44
C ASP A 88 -4.38 -13.89 -6.45
N PRO A 89 -4.92 -13.24 -5.39
CA PRO A 89 -4.11 -12.44 -4.47
C PRO A 89 -3.14 -13.30 -3.67
N VAL A 90 -1.96 -12.75 -3.39
CA VAL A 90 -0.96 -13.44 -2.58
C VAL A 90 -1.20 -13.16 -1.10
N ILE A 91 -1.33 -14.22 -0.31
CA ILE A 91 -1.55 -14.15 1.14
C ILE A 91 -0.20 -14.23 1.86
N ILE A 92 0.11 -13.22 2.65
CA ILE A 92 1.29 -13.17 3.52
C ILE A 92 0.81 -13.38 4.96
N PRO A 93 1.17 -14.49 5.62
CA PRO A 93 0.72 -14.75 6.98
C PRO A 93 1.29 -13.70 7.95
N ALA A 94 0.67 -13.59 9.13
CA ALA A 94 1.16 -12.75 10.23
C ALA A 94 2.63 -13.08 10.54
N TYR A 95 3.45 -12.04 10.70
CA TYR A 95 4.90 -12.15 10.86
C TYR A 95 5.64 -12.95 9.75
N GLY A 96 4.99 -13.12 8.60
CA GLY A 96 5.47 -13.92 7.47
C GLY A 96 6.35 -13.15 6.51
N ASN A 97 6.77 -13.84 5.45
CA ASN A 97 7.48 -13.24 4.33
C ASN A 97 7.06 -13.87 3.01
N GLN A 98 7.26 -13.13 1.92
CA GLN A 98 6.98 -13.57 0.58
C GLN A 98 8.05 -13.06 -0.39
N LEU A 99 8.63 -13.98 -1.16
CA LEU A 99 9.44 -13.65 -2.32
C LEU A 99 8.57 -13.74 -3.57
N LEU A 100 8.50 -12.65 -4.32
CA LEU A 100 7.85 -12.62 -5.61
C LEU A 100 8.88 -12.92 -6.71
N PRO A 101 8.50 -13.68 -7.75
CA PRO A 101 9.39 -13.98 -8.85
C PRO A 101 9.80 -12.70 -9.61
N PRO A 102 10.87 -12.77 -10.42
CA PRO A 102 11.31 -11.62 -11.20
C PRO A 102 10.26 -11.17 -12.23
N VAL A 103 10.02 -9.86 -12.29
CA VAL A 103 9.25 -9.18 -13.35
C VAL A 103 10.17 -8.77 -14.48
#